data_AF-M1DDC9-F1
#
_entry.id   AF-M1DDC9-F1
#
_cell.length_a   1.000
_cell.length_b   1.000
_cell.length_c   1.000
_cell.angle_alpha   90.00
_cell.angle_beta   90.00
_cell.angle_gamma   90.00
#
_symmetry.space_group_name_H-M   'P 1'
#
loop_
_entity.id
_entity.type
_entity.pdbx_description
1 polymer ?
#
loop_
_entity_poly.entity_id
_entity_poly.type
_entity_poly.pdbx_seq_one_letter_code
_entity_poly.pdbx_strand_id
1 'polypeptide(L)'
;MPVDFLMRVRDAIQLMEVLASPIVIDYPFMDCMGTLVDDLREYPIRACPECWRLFCVNCKCLHLGMTCENYQFSRQLNFLYWQHHYGGYHDELKEDEEEEEEDEDDDDDEEREEEERGGEREETP
;
A
#
# COMPACT_ATOMS: atom_id res chain seq x y z
N MET A 1 -26.88 25.95 -34.51
CA MET A 1 -26.89 25.82 -33.04
C MET A 1 -25.48 26.08 -32.53
N PRO A 2 -25.28 26.85 -31.44
CA PRO A 2 -23.99 26.92 -30.76
C PRO A 2 -23.58 25.56 -30.19
N VAL A 3 -22.28 25.26 -30.14
CA VAL A 3 -21.77 23.98 -29.60
C VAL A 3 -22.18 23.80 -28.14
N ASP A 4 -22.12 24.86 -27.33
CA ASP A 4 -22.51 24.85 -25.91
C ASP A 4 -23.98 24.54 -25.68
N PHE A 5 -24.85 24.77 -26.67
CA PHE A 5 -26.25 24.36 -26.58
C PHE A 5 -26.37 22.84 -26.77
N LEU A 6 -25.72 22.29 -27.80
CA LEU A 6 -25.73 20.85 -28.07
C LEU A 6 -25.11 20.05 -26.91
N MET A 7 -24.01 20.55 -26.33
CA MET A 7 -23.35 19.94 -25.18
C MET A 7 -24.29 19.90 -23.96
N ARG A 8 -24.95 21.01 -23.62
CA ARG A 8 -25.93 21.04 -22.50
C ARG A 8 -27.14 20.15 -22.74
N VAL A 9 -27.62 20.01 -23.98
CA VAL A 9 -28.72 19.10 -24.32
C VAL A 9 -28.30 17.64 -24.15
N ARG A 10 -27.10 17.26 -24.63
CA ARG A 10 -26.54 15.91 -24.41
C ARG A 10 -26.43 15.60 -22.93
N ASP A 11 -25.80 16.50 -22.16
CA ASP A 11 -25.56 16.30 -20.73
C ASP A 11 -26.90 16.19 -19.95
N ALA A 12 -27.93 16.95 -20.34
CA ALA A 12 -29.27 16.85 -19.75
C ALA A 12 -29.97 15.53 -20.09
N ILE A 13 -29.87 15.03 -21.33
CA ILE A 13 -30.42 13.72 -21.73
C ILE A 13 -29.75 12.61 -20.91
N GLN A 14 -28.41 12.62 -20.82
CA GLN A 14 -27.64 11.62 -20.09
C GLN A 14 -28.00 11.59 -18.59
N LEU A 15 -28.18 12.75 -17.96
CA LEU A 15 -28.67 12.83 -16.57
C LEU A 15 -30.09 12.26 -16.43
N MET A 16 -30.99 12.51 -17.38
CA MET A 16 -32.34 11.96 -17.37
C MET A 16 -32.35 10.43 -17.53
N GLU A 17 -31.47 9.87 -18.36
CA GLU A 17 -31.31 8.42 -18.53
C GLU A 17 -30.82 7.76 -17.23
N VAL A 18 -29.79 8.33 -16.60
CA VAL A 18 -29.26 7.87 -15.30
C VAL A 18 -30.31 7.94 -14.19
N LEU A 19 -31.13 9.00 -14.16
CA LEU A 19 -32.21 9.12 -13.16
C LEU A 19 -33.38 8.16 -13.43
N ALA A 20 -33.64 7.81 -14.70
CA ALA A 20 -34.70 6.87 -15.07
C ALA A 20 -34.30 5.41 -14.83
N SER A 21 -33.03 5.05 -15.06
CA SER A 21 -32.47 3.70 -14.91
C SER A 21 -31.07 3.75 -14.29
N PRO A 22 -30.95 4.01 -12.97
CA PRO A 22 -29.64 4.17 -12.33
C PRO A 22 -28.88 2.83 -12.26
N ILE A 23 -27.66 2.82 -12.79
CA ILE A 23 -26.70 1.74 -12.52
C ILE A 23 -26.00 2.06 -11.20
N VAL A 24 -26.16 1.18 -10.21
CA VAL A 24 -25.45 1.28 -8.93
C VAL A 24 -24.18 0.43 -8.97
N ILE A 25 -23.06 1.00 -8.53
CA ILE A 25 -21.75 0.34 -8.45
C ILE A 25 -21.31 0.32 -6.99
N ASP A 26 -20.97 -0.87 -6.50
CA ASP A 26 -20.33 -1.07 -5.20
C ASP A 26 -18.86 -0.62 -5.25
N TYR A 27 -18.40 0.08 -4.22
CA TYR A 27 -17.01 0.47 -4.10
C TYR A 27 -16.10 -0.77 -3.96
N PRO A 28 -15.01 -0.91 -4.72
CA PRO A 28 -14.34 -2.20 -4.87
C PRO A 28 -13.37 -2.59 -3.76
N PHE A 29 -13.19 -1.78 -2.70
CA PHE A 29 -12.24 -2.07 -1.61
C PHE A 29 -12.97 -2.26 -0.29
N MET A 30 -12.60 -3.32 0.45
CA MET A 30 -13.28 -3.76 1.69
C MET A 30 -13.25 -2.76 2.85
N ASP A 31 -12.44 -1.70 2.77
CA ASP A 31 -12.35 -0.67 3.81
C ASP A 31 -13.40 0.44 3.68
N CYS A 32 -14.31 0.33 2.70
CA CYS A 32 -15.48 1.18 2.55
C CYS A 32 -16.62 0.38 1.89
N MET A 33 -17.83 0.41 2.46
CA MET A 33 -19.00 -0.29 1.92
C MET A 33 -19.86 0.61 1.02
N GLY A 34 -19.31 1.75 0.61
CA GLY A 34 -20.05 2.77 -0.13
C GLY A 34 -20.48 2.32 -1.52
N THR A 35 -21.58 2.90 -1.98
CA THR A 35 -22.09 2.71 -3.34
C THR A 35 -22.16 4.06 -4.05
N LEU A 36 -22.22 4.03 -5.37
CA LEU A 36 -22.42 5.21 -6.20
C LEU A 36 -23.35 4.88 -7.37
N VAL A 37 -24.03 5.90 -7.89
CA VAL A 37 -24.70 5.82 -9.18
C VAL A 37 -23.69 6.16 -10.27
N ASP A 38 -23.59 5.31 -11.30
CA ASP A 38 -22.80 5.59 -12.49
C ASP A 38 -23.49 6.67 -13.34
N ASP A 39 -22.79 7.76 -13.62
CA ASP A 39 -23.30 8.85 -14.47
C ASP A 39 -23.16 8.55 -15.98
N LEU A 40 -22.72 7.33 -16.33
CA LEU A 40 -22.53 6.81 -17.68
C LEU A 40 -21.57 7.65 -18.56
N ARG A 41 -20.78 8.56 -17.98
CA ARG A 41 -19.79 9.34 -18.74
C ARG A 41 -18.72 8.44 -19.33
N GLU A 42 -18.22 8.86 -20.50
CA GLU A 42 -17.13 8.22 -21.27
C GLU A 42 -15.84 7.96 -20.46
N TYR A 43 -15.59 8.76 -19.41
CA TYR A 43 -14.44 8.56 -18.52
C TYR A 43 -14.74 7.50 -17.45
N PRO A 44 -13.97 6.39 -17.36
CA PRO A 44 -14.27 5.29 -16.44
C PRO A 44 -13.81 5.54 -14.99
N ILE A 45 -13.23 6.70 -14.69
CA ILE A 45 -12.79 7.06 -13.33
C ILE A 45 -13.98 7.63 -12.55
N ARG A 46 -14.26 7.05 -11.39
CA ARG A 46 -15.31 7.47 -10.45
C ARG A 46 -14.71 7.74 -9.08
N ALA A 47 -15.42 8.52 -8.26
CA ALA A 47 -15.12 8.74 -6.86
C ALA A 47 -16.18 8.04 -5.99
N CYS A 48 -15.76 7.39 -4.90
CA CYS A 48 -16.72 6.97 -3.87
C CYS A 48 -17.22 8.19 -3.10
N PRO A 49 -18.54 8.39 -2.90
CA PRO A 49 -19.06 9.53 -2.15
C PRO A 49 -18.78 9.47 -0.64
N GLU A 50 -18.47 8.28 -0.10
CA GLU A 50 -18.18 8.09 1.32
C GLU A 50 -16.70 8.34 1.65
N CYS A 51 -15.78 7.65 0.97
CA CYS A 51 -14.35 7.71 1.26
C CYS A 51 -13.54 8.62 0.32
N TRP A 52 -14.19 9.23 -0.69
CA TRP A 52 -13.61 10.16 -1.67
C TRP A 52 -12.45 9.63 -2.52
N ARG A 53 -12.15 8.33 -2.42
CA ARG A 53 -11.11 7.67 -3.22
C ARG A 53 -11.57 7.47 -4.66
N LEU A 54 -10.64 7.70 -5.58
CA LEU A 54 -10.82 7.52 -7.01
C LEU A 54 -10.50 6.07 -7.41
N PHE A 55 -11.28 5.51 -8.33
CA PHE A 55 -11.05 4.19 -8.91
C PHE A 55 -11.61 4.12 -10.34
N CYS A 56 -11.11 3.18 -11.14
CA CYS A 56 -11.68 2.85 -12.44
C CYS A 56 -12.76 1.78 -12.32
N VAL A 57 -13.93 1.99 -12.92
CA VAL A 57 -15.03 1.00 -12.91
C VAL A 57 -14.66 -0.31 -13.61
N ASN A 58 -13.78 -0.26 -14.61
CA ASN A 58 -13.39 -1.43 -15.41
C ASN A 58 -12.39 -2.35 -14.69
N CYS A 59 -11.29 -1.78 -14.17
CA CYS A 59 -10.20 -2.56 -13.56
C CYS A 59 -10.10 -2.43 -12.03
N LYS A 60 -11.01 -1.67 -11.39
CA LYS A 60 -11.09 -1.46 -9.94
C LYS A 60 -9.85 -0.83 -9.29
N CYS A 61 -8.95 -0.27 -10.09
CA CYS A 61 -7.71 0.38 -9.64
C CYS A 61 -7.69 1.87 -10.04
N LEU A 62 -6.86 2.67 -9.36
CA LEU A 62 -6.56 4.04 -9.77
C LEU A 62 -5.34 4.07 -10.69
N HIS A 63 -5.54 4.56 -11.93
CA HIS A 63 -4.50 4.60 -12.95
C HIS A 63 -4.34 5.96 -13.66
N LEU A 64 -4.85 7.04 -13.05
CA LEU A 64 -4.51 8.44 -13.39
C LEU A 64 -4.54 8.79 -14.90
N GLY A 65 -5.52 8.27 -15.64
CA GLY A 65 -5.68 8.55 -17.08
C GLY A 65 -4.90 7.65 -18.04
N MET A 66 -4.09 6.71 -17.56
CA MET A 66 -3.63 5.58 -18.38
C MET A 66 -4.82 4.72 -18.85
N THR A 67 -4.64 3.87 -19.85
CA THR A 67 -5.60 2.79 -20.13
C THR A 67 -5.43 1.65 -19.11
N CYS A 68 -6.42 0.75 -19.01
CA CYS A 68 -6.35 -0.37 -18.07
C CYS A 68 -5.19 -1.33 -18.41
N GLU A 69 -4.94 -1.54 -19.71
CA GLU A 69 -3.89 -2.42 -20.25
C GLU A 69 -2.50 -1.86 -19.94
N ASN A 70 -2.28 -0.57 -20.23
CA ASN A 70 -1.02 0.11 -19.95
C ASN A 70 -0.70 0.12 -18.45
N TYR A 71 -1.71 0.26 -17.59
CA TYR A 71 -1.55 0.19 -16.14
C TYR A 71 -1.23 -1.23 -15.64
N GLN A 72 -1.88 -2.26 -16.18
CA GLN A 72 -1.55 -3.64 -15.84
C GLN A 72 -0.12 -4.00 -16.28
N PHE A 73 0.27 -3.59 -17.49
CA PHE A 73 1.62 -3.81 -18.02
C PHE A 73 2.69 -3.10 -17.20
N SER A 74 2.47 -1.84 -16.81
CA SER A 74 3.43 -1.11 -15.97
C SER A 74 3.58 -1.73 -14.58
N ARG A 75 2.48 -2.24 -13.98
CA ARG A 75 2.54 -3.01 -12.72
C ARG A 75 3.33 -4.31 -12.86
N GLN A 76 3.16 -5.05 -13.96
CA GLN A 76 3.93 -6.28 -14.22
C GLN A 76 5.43 -5.99 -14.37
N LEU A 77 5.80 -4.99 -15.17
CA LEU A 77 7.19 -4.57 -15.30
C LEU A 77 7.79 -4.09 -13.98
N ASN A 78 7.03 -3.32 -13.19
CA ASN A 78 7.48 -2.87 -11.88
C ASN A 78 7.72 -4.05 -10.92
N PHE A 79 6.83 -5.04 -10.90
CA PHE A 79 7.00 -6.25 -10.09
C PHE A 79 8.27 -7.04 -10.48
N LEU A 80 8.50 -7.26 -11.78
CA LEU A 80 9.72 -7.93 -12.27
C LEU A 80 11.00 -7.16 -11.90
N TYR A 81 10.96 -5.82 -11.99
CA TYR A 81 12.05 -4.95 -11.55
C TYR A 81 12.32 -5.11 -10.04
N TRP A 82 11.28 -5.09 -9.20
CA TRP A 82 11.43 -5.32 -7.75
C TRP A 82 11.98 -6.71 -7.43
N GLN A 83 11.51 -7.76 -8.11
CA GLN A 83 12.06 -9.12 -7.94
C GLN A 83 13.55 -9.18 -8.27
N HIS A 84 13.99 -8.58 -9.38
CA HIS A 84 15.39 -8.60 -9.80
C HIS A 84 16.32 -7.76 -8.90
N HIS A 85 15.83 -6.62 -8.38
CA HIS A 85 16.67 -5.70 -7.60
C HIS A 85 16.59 -5.88 -6.08
N TYR A 86 15.54 -6.53 -5.56
CA TYR A 86 15.26 -6.63 -4.12
C TYR A 86 14.76 -8.02 -3.68
N GLY A 87 14.50 -8.95 -4.62
CA GLY A 87 13.93 -10.28 -4.35
C GLY A 87 14.95 -11.38 -4.02
N GLY A 88 16.18 -11.03 -3.66
CA GLY A 88 17.23 -11.98 -3.28
C GLY A 88 17.13 -12.40 -1.81
N TYR A 89 16.13 -13.20 -1.45
CA TYR A 89 16.15 -13.92 -0.18
C TYR A 89 17.05 -15.14 -0.34
N HIS A 90 18.12 -15.23 0.47
CA HIS A 90 19.08 -16.34 0.41
C HIS A 90 18.40 -17.61 0.94
N ASP A 91 18.49 -18.71 0.19
CA ASP A 91 17.88 -19.99 0.54
C ASP A 91 18.85 -20.79 1.45
N GLU A 92 19.06 -20.28 2.67
CA GLU A 92 19.89 -20.91 3.70
C GLU A 92 19.04 -21.81 4.61
N LEU A 93 18.49 -22.90 4.04
CA LEU A 93 17.93 -24.02 4.79
C LEU A 93 18.33 -25.36 4.17
N LYS A 94 19.56 -25.77 4.51
CA LYS A 94 20.03 -27.16 4.59
C LYS A 94 21.13 -27.17 5.64
N GLU A 95 21.21 -28.08 6.59
CA GLU A 95 20.42 -29.20 7.13
C GLU A 95 21.36 -29.69 8.26
N ASP A 96 20.83 -30.15 9.40
CA ASP A 96 21.57 -30.29 10.66
C ASP A 96 22.54 -31.52 10.75
N GLU A 97 23.19 -31.66 11.91
CA GLU A 97 23.94 -32.85 12.42
C GLU A 97 25.38 -33.02 11.83
N GLU A 98 26.44 -33.45 12.55
CA GLU A 98 26.61 -34.29 13.76
C GLU A 98 27.84 -33.88 14.64
N GLU A 99 27.73 -34.06 15.98
CA GLU A 99 28.75 -34.53 16.99
C GLU A 99 30.13 -33.79 17.16
N GLU A 100 30.92 -33.79 18.25
CA GLU A 100 31.08 -34.49 19.57
C GLU A 100 31.50 -33.41 20.65
N GLU A 101 31.03 -33.35 21.91
CA GLU A 101 31.41 -34.08 23.16
C GLU A 101 32.80 -33.77 23.79
N GLU A 102 32.91 -33.95 25.12
CA GLU A 102 33.96 -33.45 26.07
C GLU A 102 33.90 -31.90 26.28
N ASP A 103 34.25 -31.25 27.41
CA ASP A 103 35.01 -31.57 28.64
C ASP A 103 34.42 -30.81 29.89
N GLU A 104 35.00 -30.92 31.10
CA GLU A 104 34.47 -30.53 32.44
C GLU A 104 35.10 -29.27 33.14
N ASP A 105 34.35 -28.75 34.12
CA ASP A 105 34.60 -27.86 35.29
C ASP A 105 36.03 -27.40 35.72
N ASP A 106 36.12 -26.17 36.28
CA ASP A 106 36.93 -25.86 37.48
C ASP A 106 36.39 -24.62 38.25
N ASP A 107 36.39 -24.67 39.58
CA ASP A 107 35.61 -23.80 40.50
C ASP A 107 36.26 -22.44 40.91
N ASP A 108 35.40 -21.56 41.47
CA ASP A 108 35.62 -20.51 42.49
C ASP A 108 37.00 -19.82 42.69
N ASP A 109 36.97 -18.47 42.73
CA ASP A 109 37.42 -17.73 43.93
C ASP A 109 36.76 -16.32 44.00
N GLU A 110 35.86 -16.10 44.98
CA GLU A 110 35.43 -14.76 45.40
C GLU A 110 36.36 -14.25 46.52
N GLU A 111 36.89 -13.03 46.42
CA GLU A 111 36.63 -11.94 47.40
C GLU A 111 37.59 -10.71 47.30
N ARG A 112 37.07 -9.59 47.84
CA ARG A 112 37.75 -8.40 48.43
C ARG A 112 38.40 -7.37 47.48
N GLU A 113 37.91 -6.13 47.41
CA GLU A 113 37.91 -5.06 48.45
C GLU A 113 39.34 -4.59 48.80
N GLU A 114 39.68 -3.29 48.88
CA GLU A 114 38.88 -2.07 49.12
C GLU A 114 39.62 -0.79 48.63
N GLU A 115 38.94 0.37 48.65
CA GLU A 115 39.36 1.81 48.73
C GLU A 115 40.76 2.30 48.21
N GLU A 116 40.88 3.43 47.51
CA GLU A 116 40.78 4.81 48.03
C GLU A 116 40.46 5.81 46.88
N ARG A 117 39.45 6.69 46.93
CA ARG A 117 39.18 7.85 47.82
C ARG A 117 39.58 9.21 47.22
N GLY A 118 38.56 10.00 46.86
CA GLY A 118 38.54 11.46 47.09
C GLY A 118 38.65 12.38 45.88
N GLY A 119 37.69 13.31 45.74
CA GLY A 119 37.87 14.47 44.83
C GLY A 119 36.62 15.19 44.31
N GLU A 120 35.56 15.41 45.10
CA GLU A 120 34.52 16.37 44.70
C GLU A 120 35.08 17.82 44.71
N ARG A 121 34.70 18.64 43.71
CA ARG A 121 34.72 20.10 43.81
C ARG A 121 33.78 20.81 42.82
N GLU A 122 32.62 21.15 43.35
CA GLU A 122 31.85 22.41 43.22
C GLU A 122 32.02 23.33 41.99
N GLU A 123 30.88 23.58 41.33
CA GLU A 123 30.27 24.88 40.97
C GLU A 123 31.03 25.97 40.16
N THR A 124 30.50 26.22 38.95
CA THR A 124 30.02 27.51 38.34
C THR A 124 30.54 28.87 38.87
N PRO A 125 30.66 29.91 38.00
CA PRO A 125 29.71 30.27 36.92
C PRO A 125 30.26 30.41 35.50
#